data_AF-X6Q523-F1
#
_entry.id   AF-X6Q523-F1
#
_cell.length_a   1.000
_cell.length_b   1.000
_cell.length_c   1.000
_cell.angle_alpha   90.00
_cell.angle_beta   90.00
_cell.angle_gamma   90.00
#
_symmetry.space_group_name_H-M   'P 1'
#
loop_
_entity.id
_entity.type
_entity.pdbx_description
1 polymer ?
#
loop_
_entity_poly.entity_id
_entity_poly.type
_entity_poly.pdbx_seq_one_letter_code
_entity_poly.pdbx_strand_id
1 'polypeptide(L)'
;MAKELIEELLTEQTAVAHHLEITKVKNVKFLSIISPKEHQQITYQIKKLEQSEAEKTIEAQVVVLYEEKAMAKISLIMHVG
;
A
#
# COMPACT_ATOMS: atom_id res chain seq x y z
N MET A 1 -5.57 -5.37 3.92
CA MET A 1 -4.83 -5.28 2.63
C MET A 1 -3.92 -4.04 2.71
N ALA A 2 -3.20 -3.68 1.64
CA ALA A 2 -2.23 -2.59 1.67
C ALA A 2 -2.88 -1.22 2.01
N LYS A 3 -4.09 -0.98 1.54
CA LYS A 3 -4.85 0.25 1.80
C LYS A 3 -5.18 0.42 3.28
N GLU A 4 -5.74 -0.61 3.92
CA GLU A 4 -6.14 -0.56 5.33
C GLU A 4 -4.92 -0.33 6.23
N LEU A 5 -3.78 -0.93 5.91
CA LEU A 5 -2.53 -0.67 6.63
C LEU A 5 -2.08 0.80 6.53
N ILE A 6 -2.31 1.44 5.38
CA ILE A 6 -1.98 2.87 5.21
C ILE A 6 -2.97 3.74 5.98
N GLU A 7 -4.25 3.40 6.00
CA GLU A 7 -5.27 4.09 6.81
C GLU A 7 -4.92 4.02 8.31
N GLU A 8 -4.58 2.83 8.81
CA GLU A 8 -4.13 2.63 10.20
C GLU A 8 -2.91 3.51 10.52
N LEU A 9 -1.88 3.47 9.67
CA LEU A 9 -0.66 4.26 9.86
C LEU A 9 -0.94 5.78 9.87
N LEU A 10 -1.85 6.26 9.03
CA LEU A 10 -2.24 7.68 9.00
C LEU A 10 -3.06 8.07 10.23
N THR A 11 -3.96 7.18 10.67
CA THR A 11 -4.75 7.41 11.87
C THR A 11 -3.89 7.45 13.13
N GLU A 12 -2.89 6.59 13.22
CA GLU A 12 -1.90 6.64 14.32
C GLU A 12 -1.10 7.95 14.32
N GLN A 13 -0.72 8.48 13.16
CA GLN A 13 0.07 9.70 13.05
C GLN A 13 -0.73 10.98 13.29
N THR A 14 -2.00 11.00 12.88
CA THR A 14 -2.84 12.21 12.87
C THR A 14 -3.90 12.22 13.97
N ALA A 15 -4.11 11.10 14.67
CA ALA A 15 -5.22 10.87 15.58
C ALA A 15 -6.62 11.06 14.95
N VAL A 16 -6.73 10.95 13.62
CA VAL A 16 -7.97 11.10 12.85
C VAL A 16 -8.18 9.86 11.98
N ALA A 17 -9.40 9.34 11.93
CA ALA A 17 -9.76 8.24 11.04
C ALA A 17 -9.69 8.71 9.58
N HIS A 18 -8.93 7.99 8.74
CA HIS A 18 -8.86 8.26 7.30
C HIS A 18 -9.63 7.20 6.53
N HIS A 19 -10.45 7.64 5.57
CA HIS A 19 -11.01 6.77 4.55
C HIS A 19 -10.33 7.09 3.23
N LEU A 20 -9.53 6.16 2.73
CA LEU A 20 -8.82 6.32 1.48
C LEU A 20 -9.60 5.69 0.32
N GLU A 21 -9.47 6.27 -0.86
CA GLU A 21 -9.91 5.64 -2.10
C GLU A 21 -8.73 5.48 -3.03
N ILE A 22 -8.49 4.27 -3.55
CA ILE A 22 -7.42 4.04 -4.54
C ILE A 22 -7.89 4.62 -5.87
N THR A 23 -7.30 5.74 -6.28
CA THR A 23 -7.62 6.40 -7.55
C THR A 23 -6.72 5.92 -8.68
N LYS A 24 -5.48 5.49 -8.36
CA LYS A 24 -4.55 5.01 -9.38
C LYS A 24 -3.56 4.00 -8.83
N VAL A 25 -3.23 3.02 -9.66
CA VAL A 25 -2.12 2.08 -9.45
C VAL A 25 -1.04 2.37 -10.48
N LYS A 26 0.21 2.54 -10.04
CA LYS A 26 1.39 2.82 -10.88
C LYS A 26 2.52 1.85 -10.55
N ASN A 27 3.49 1.75 -11.46
CA ASN A 27 4.78 1.09 -11.23
C ASN A 27 4.68 -0.35 -10.67
N VAL A 28 3.68 -1.12 -11.13
CA VAL A 28 3.50 -2.50 -10.72
C VAL A 28 4.63 -3.35 -11.30
N LYS A 29 5.42 -3.97 -10.43
CA LYS A 29 6.50 -4.88 -10.81
C LYS A 29 6.37 -6.18 -10.05
N PHE A 30 6.08 -7.26 -10.77
CA PHE A 30 6.14 -8.62 -10.24
C PHE A 30 7.58 -9.12 -10.30
N LEU A 31 8.12 -9.52 -9.15
CA LEU A 31 9.46 -10.09 -9.02
C LEU A 31 9.42 -11.63 -9.01
N SER A 32 8.27 -12.19 -8.65
CA SER A 32 8.00 -13.63 -8.67
C SER A 32 6.51 -13.89 -8.89
N ILE A 33 6.16 -15.15 -9.13
CA ILE A 33 4.77 -15.58 -9.26
C ILE A 33 4.14 -15.57 -7.86
N ILE A 34 2.97 -14.96 -7.74
CA ILE A 34 2.15 -15.02 -6.52
C ILE A 34 0.96 -15.92 -6.82
N SER A 35 0.97 -17.11 -6.23
CA SER A 35 -0.06 -18.14 -6.41
C SER A 35 -0.81 -18.37 -5.10
N PRO A 36 -2.14 -18.23 -5.04
CA PRO A 36 -2.91 -18.50 -3.82
C PRO A 36 -2.80 -19.94 -3.30
N LYS A 37 -2.39 -20.89 -4.16
CA LYS A 37 -2.16 -22.29 -3.75
C LYS A 37 -0.86 -22.47 -2.97
N GLU A 38 0.17 -21.73 -3.36
CA GLU A 38 1.52 -21.83 -2.79
C GLU A 38 1.76 -20.77 -1.72
N HIS A 39 1.16 -19.60 -1.87
CA HIS A 39 1.37 -18.40 -1.06
C HIS A 39 0.06 -18.06 -0.35
N GLN A 40 -0.33 -18.90 0.63
CA GLN A 40 -1.61 -18.75 1.34
C GLN A 40 -1.71 -17.47 2.17
N GLN A 41 -0.56 -16.95 2.62
CA GLN A 41 -0.46 -15.71 3.38
C GLN A 41 0.64 -14.84 2.79
N ILE A 42 0.30 -13.61 2.44
CA ILE A 42 1.25 -12.58 2.00
C ILE A 42 1.20 -11.42 2.98
N THR A 43 2.33 -10.73 3.13
CA THR A 43 2.41 -9.51 3.93
C THR A 43 2.65 -8.31 3.05
N TYR A 44 2.23 -7.14 3.52
CA TYR A 44 2.41 -5.87 2.84
C TYR A 44 3.34 -5.00 3.67
N GLN A 45 4.37 -4.45 3.05
CA GLN A 45 5.26 -3.49 3.68
C GLN A 45 5.16 -2.15 2.96
N ILE A 46 4.85 -1.10 3.71
CA ILE A 46 4.90 0.29 3.22
C ILE A 46 6.37 0.73 3.25
N LYS A 47 6.94 1.04 2.09
CA LYS A 47 8.33 1.54 1.95
C LYS A 47 8.41 3.05 1.93
N LYS A 48 7.39 3.69 1.37
CA LYS A 48 7.32 5.15 1.24
C LYS A 48 5.86 5.55 1.35
N LEU A 49 5.60 6.64 2.07
CA LEU A 49 4.29 7.27 2.16
C LEU A 49 4.52 8.78 2.05
N GLU A 50 3.91 9.40 1.05
CA GLU A 50 3.97 10.83 0.81
C GLU A 50 2.56 11.38 0.75
N GLN A 51 2.34 12.50 1.43
CA GLN A 51 1.07 13.20 1.45
C GLN A 51 1.22 14.56 0.76
N SER A 52 0.30 14.85 -0.16
CA SER A 52 0.16 16.17 -0.76
C SER A 52 -1.04 16.86 -0.13
N GLU A 53 -0.78 17.89 0.68
CA GLU A 53 -1.84 18.69 1.29
C GLU A 53 -2.65 19.47 0.25
N ALA A 54 -2.00 19.98 -0.80
CA ALA A 54 -2.64 20.79 -1.83
C ALA A 54 -3.65 19.98 -2.67
N GLU A 55 -3.32 18.72 -2.94
CA GLU A 55 -4.14 17.85 -3.80
C GLU A 55 -4.98 16.85 -2.98
N LYS A 56 -4.85 16.81 -1.66
CA LYS A 56 -5.46 15.78 -0.79
C LYS A 56 -5.17 14.34 -1.25
N THR A 57 -4.01 14.14 -1.88
CA THR A 57 -3.56 12.86 -2.40
C THR A 57 -2.50 12.24 -1.50
N ILE A 58 -2.49 10.92 -1.50
CA ILE A 58 -1.51 10.09 -0.79
C ILE A 58 -0.86 9.17 -1.81
N GLU A 59 0.46 9.24 -1.91
CA GLU A 59 1.25 8.31 -2.71
C GLU A 59 1.98 7.33 -1.79
N ALA A 60 1.74 6.04 -1.99
CA ALA A 60 2.37 4.98 -1.21
C ALA A 60 3.13 4.01 -2.11
N GLN A 61 4.34 3.64 -1.70
CA GLN A 61 5.07 2.51 -2.29
C GLN A 61 4.96 1.30 -1.38
N VAL A 62 4.40 0.22 -1.92
CA VAL A 62 4.10 -1.02 -1.20
C VAL A 62 4.92 -2.16 -1.80
N VAL A 63 5.49 -2.98 -0.93
CA VAL A 63 6.13 -4.25 -1.29
C VAL A 63 5.23 -5.38 -0.80
N VAL A 64 4.92 -6.31 -1.70
CA VAL A 64 4.24 -7.56 -1.36
C VAL A 64 5.30 -8.60 -1.04
N LEU A 65 5.16 -9.27 0.09
CA LEU A 65 6.12 -10.22 0.63
C LEU A 65 5.47 -11.59 0.83
N TYR A 66 6.26 -12.65 0.66
CA TYR A 66 5.95 -14.01 1.11
C TYR A 66 7.17 -14.56 1.81
N GLU A 67 7.03 -15.00 3.07
CA GLU A 67 8.17 -15.47 3.90
C GLU A 67 9.39 -14.54 3.77
N GLU A 68 9.16 -13.23 3.92
CA GLU A 68 10.16 -12.15 3.81
C GLU A 68 10.74 -11.90 2.41
N LYS A 69 10.46 -12.76 1.43
CA LYS A 69 10.86 -12.56 0.03
C LYS A 69 9.95 -11.52 -0.63
N ALA A 70 10.56 -10.52 -1.26
CA ALA A 70 9.84 -9.55 -2.08
C ALA A 70 9.28 -10.21 -3.36
N MET A 71 7.95 -10.22 -3.46
CA MET A 71 7.20 -10.85 -4.55
C MET A 71 6.74 -9.83 -5.58
N ALA A 72 6.32 -8.64 -5.14
CA ALA A 72 5.94 -7.55 -6.01
C ALA A 72 6.21 -6.18 -5.39
N LYS A 73 6.29 -5.15 -6.22
CA LYS A 73 6.33 -3.75 -5.83
C LYS A 73 5.21 -2.99 -6.54
N ILE A 74 4.50 -2.13 -5.81
CA ILE A 74 3.32 -1.44 -6.30
C ILE A 74 3.37 0.00 -5.79
N SER A 75 3.09 0.98 -6.64
CA SER A 75 2.80 2.35 -6.22
C SER A 75 1.29 2.58 -6.25
N LEU A 76 0.73 3.07 -5.16
CA LEU A 76 -0.67 3.42 -5.02
C LEU A 76 -0.80 4.93 -4.90
N ILE A 77 -1.73 5.51 -5.64
CA ILE A 77 -2.20 6.88 -5.41
C ILE A 77 -3.62 6.78 -4.89
N MET A 78 -3.85 7.44 -3.77
CA MET A 78 -5.11 7.46 -3.07
C MET A 78 -5.54 8.88 -2.79
N HIS A 79 -6.84 9.06 -2.55
CA HIS A 79 -7.43 10.30 -2.06
C HIS A 79 -8.04 10.09 -0.68
N VAL A 80 -8.02 11.12 0.15
CA VAL A 80 -8.84 11.13 1.38
C VAL A 80 -10.28 11.48 0.97
N GLY A 81 -11.19 10.53 1.20
CA GLY A 81 -12.64 10.66 0.97
C GLY A 81 -13.36 11.48 2.02
#